data_AF-A0A2N2GGU5-F1
#
_entry.id   AF-A0A2N2GGU5-F1
#
_cell.length_a   1.000
_cell.length_b   1.000
_cell.length_c   1.000
_cell.angle_alpha   90.00
_cell.angle_beta   90.00
_cell.angle_gamma   90.00
#
_symmetry.space_group_name_H-M   'P 1'
#
loop_
_entity.id
_entity.type
_entity.pdbx_description
1 polymer ?
#
loop_
_entity_poly.entity_id
_entity_poly.type
_entity_poly.pdbx_seq_one_letter_code
_entity_poly.pdbx_strand_id
1 'polypeptide(L)'
;MDTLQNQGRQEIIYRYAAKKALQDLRNGEALDEALISHLNEHPLLGYCSDAVKKDDKNILKKNAAATDNPLLLRRFCLKLLRPFGNERDVRDFSYELWKTSTDYEIKLEVLWSLLSYQDLAEEIYADISRHFDAANWDKWLPLIVEKLEGDKEEKNHVKELMKRYFNL
;
A
#
# COMPACT_ATOMS: atom_id res chain seq x y z
N MET A 1 -22.19 2.65 30.31
CA MET A 1 -21.64 1.29 30.16
C MET A 1 -21.70 0.77 28.73
N ASP A 2 -22.56 1.32 27.85
CA ASP A 2 -22.67 0.88 26.44
C ASP A 2 -21.49 1.23 25.53
N THR A 3 -20.77 2.33 25.77
CA THR A 3 -19.68 2.77 24.89
C THR A 3 -18.47 1.83 24.91
N LEU A 4 -18.08 1.31 26.07
CA LEU A 4 -16.97 0.35 26.21
C LEU A 4 -17.32 -1.04 25.64
N GLN A 5 -18.57 -1.49 25.84
CA GLN A 5 -19.05 -2.75 25.23
C GLN A 5 -19.15 -2.64 23.71
N ASN A 6 -19.58 -1.49 23.17
CA ASN A 6 -19.64 -1.26 21.73
C ASN A 6 -18.24 -1.15 21.11
N GLN A 7 -17.28 -0.50 21.79
CA GLN A 7 -15.87 -0.48 21.36
C GLN A 7 -15.28 -1.89 21.29
N GLY A 8 -15.50 -2.71 22.32
CA GLY A 8 -15.03 -4.11 22.32
C GLY A 8 -15.67 -4.97 21.23
N ARG A 9 -16.96 -4.76 20.91
CA ARG A 9 -17.64 -5.47 19.81
C ARG A 9 -17.11 -5.06 18.44
N GLN A 10 -16.88 -3.77 18.21
CA GLN A 10 -16.29 -3.28 16.97
C GLN A 10 -14.87 -3.82 16.77
N GLU A 11 -14.06 -3.87 17.82
CA GLU A 11 -12.73 -4.46 17.77
C GLU A 11 -12.75 -5.93 17.33
N ILE A 12 -13.65 -6.73 17.91
CA ILE A 12 -13.82 -8.14 17.54
C ILE A 12 -14.20 -8.28 16.06
N ILE A 13 -15.10 -7.44 15.56
CA ILE A 13 -15.53 -7.46 14.15
C ILE A 13 -14.35 -7.15 13.22
N TYR A 14 -13.56 -6.12 13.50
CA TYR A 14 -12.40 -5.79 12.68
C TYR A 14 -11.33 -6.88 12.69
N ARG A 15 -11.04 -7.48 13.85
CA ARG A 15 -10.10 -8.62 13.94
C ARG A 15 -10.61 -9.83 13.17
N TYR A 16 -11.91 -10.12 13.23
CA TYR A 16 -12.53 -11.19 12.46
C TYR A 16 -12.43 -10.92 10.96
N ALA A 17 -12.79 -9.70 10.51
CA ALA A 17 -12.70 -9.28 9.12
C ALA A 17 -11.25 -9.36 8.61
N ALA A 18 -10.27 -8.92 9.40
CA ALA A 18 -8.85 -9.00 9.06
C ALA A 18 -8.38 -10.45 8.84
N LYS A 19 -8.75 -11.33 9.79
CA LYS A 19 -8.43 -12.75 9.71
C LYS A 19 -9.07 -13.40 8.49
N LYS A 20 -10.34 -13.08 8.23
CA LYS A 20 -11.06 -13.59 7.07
C LYS A 20 -10.41 -13.12 5.77
N ALA A 21 -10.17 -11.82 5.61
CA ALA A 21 -9.52 -11.27 4.42
C ALA A 21 -8.18 -11.97 4.09
N LEU A 22 -7.32 -12.14 5.11
CA LEU A 22 -6.05 -12.83 4.92
C LEU A 22 -6.22 -14.32 4.59
N GLN A 23 -7.19 -15.00 5.21
CA GLN A 23 -7.45 -16.41 4.95
C GLN A 23 -7.98 -16.62 3.53
N ASP A 24 -8.93 -15.80 3.10
CA ASP A 24 -9.52 -15.85 1.77
C ASP A 24 -8.40 -15.62 0.72
N LEU A 25 -7.54 -14.61 0.93
CA LEU A 25 -6.36 -14.39 0.07
C LEU A 25 -5.43 -15.60 0.01
N ARG A 26 -5.09 -16.20 1.17
CA ARG A 26 -4.22 -17.38 1.26
C ARG A 26 -4.82 -18.59 0.54
N ASN A 27 -6.13 -18.75 0.60
CA ASN A 27 -6.86 -19.81 -0.07
C ASN A 27 -7.05 -19.54 -1.58
N GLY A 28 -6.76 -18.31 -2.04
CA GLY A 28 -7.07 -17.88 -3.40
C GLY A 28 -8.56 -17.67 -3.65
N GLU A 29 -9.33 -17.43 -2.59
CA GLU A 29 -10.75 -17.13 -2.63
C GLU A 29 -10.98 -15.64 -2.92
N ALA A 30 -12.09 -15.34 -3.60
CA ALA A 30 -12.49 -13.96 -3.84
C ALA A 30 -12.90 -13.31 -2.51
N LEU A 31 -12.40 -12.09 -2.28
CA LEU A 31 -12.85 -11.30 -1.14
C LEU A 31 -14.27 -10.80 -1.37
N ASP A 32 -15.03 -10.73 -0.28
CA ASP A 32 -16.35 -10.11 -0.26
C ASP A 32 -16.24 -8.65 -0.75
N GLU A 33 -17.08 -8.26 -1.72
CA GLU A 33 -17.08 -6.90 -2.28
C GLU A 33 -17.28 -5.83 -1.21
N ALA A 34 -18.13 -6.11 -0.20
CA ALA A 34 -18.35 -5.20 0.92
C ALA A 34 -17.11 -5.08 1.81
N LEU A 35 -16.23 -6.09 1.83
CA LEU A 35 -14.97 -6.02 2.56
C LEU A 35 -13.92 -5.24 1.77
N ILE A 36 -13.89 -5.37 0.43
CA ILE A 36 -12.92 -4.70 -0.45
C ILE A 36 -12.93 -3.19 -0.26
N SER A 37 -14.11 -2.57 -0.09
CA SER A 37 -14.24 -1.13 0.15
C SER A 37 -13.54 -0.66 1.42
N HIS A 38 -13.36 -1.53 2.41
CA HIS A 38 -12.80 -1.17 3.72
C HIS A 38 -11.36 -1.65 3.93
N LEU A 39 -10.78 -2.45 3.03
CA LEU A 39 -9.45 -3.08 3.22
C LEU A 39 -8.33 -2.09 3.53
N ASN A 40 -8.40 -0.89 2.94
CA ASN A 40 -7.36 0.13 3.09
C ASN A 40 -7.57 1.05 4.29
N GLU A 41 -8.62 0.82 5.08
CA GLU A 41 -9.01 1.64 6.23
C GLU A 41 -8.48 1.05 7.54
N HIS A 42 -8.18 1.93 8.50
CA HIS A 42 -7.86 1.53 9.87
C HIS A 42 -9.14 1.34 10.69
N PRO A 43 -9.20 0.35 11.60
CA PRO A 43 -8.08 -0.49 12.06
C PRO A 43 -7.87 -1.79 11.26
N LEU A 44 -8.69 -2.06 10.24
CA LEU A 44 -8.65 -3.32 9.48
C LEU A 44 -7.27 -3.57 8.85
N LEU A 45 -6.73 -2.58 8.14
CA LEU A 45 -5.40 -2.65 7.54
C LEU A 45 -4.32 -2.96 8.59
N GLY A 46 -4.38 -2.30 9.76
CA GLY A 46 -3.45 -2.53 10.86
C GLY A 46 -3.46 -3.99 11.33
N TYR A 47 -4.65 -4.55 11.60
CA TYR A 47 -4.75 -5.96 11.98
C TYR A 47 -4.27 -6.93 10.91
N CYS A 48 -4.50 -6.62 9.63
CA CYS A 48 -3.95 -7.44 8.54
C CYS A 48 -2.43 -7.33 8.48
N SER A 49 -1.87 -6.13 8.62
CA SER A 49 -0.44 -5.90 8.62
C SER A 49 0.27 -6.60 9.77
N ASP A 50 -0.37 -6.70 10.95
CA ASP A 50 0.18 -7.42 12.11
C ASP A 50 0.14 -8.95 11.92
N ALA A 51 -0.76 -9.46 11.07
CA ALA A 51 -1.02 -10.90 10.89
C ALA A 51 -0.42 -11.48 9.60
N VAL A 52 0.19 -10.65 8.75
CA VAL A 52 0.87 -11.07 7.53
C VAL A 52 2.17 -11.80 7.85
N LYS A 53 2.47 -12.86 7.10
CA LYS A 53 3.66 -13.71 7.26
C LYS A 53 4.53 -13.64 6.02
N LYS A 54 5.80 -14.03 6.15
CA LYS A 54 6.74 -14.10 5.00
C LYS A 54 6.23 -14.97 3.85
N ASP A 55 5.55 -16.06 4.16
CA ASP A 55 4.99 -16.97 3.15
C ASP A 55 3.86 -16.31 2.32
N ASP A 56 3.24 -15.24 2.85
CA ASP A 56 2.18 -14.51 2.15
C ASP A 56 2.74 -13.61 1.03
N LYS A 57 4.06 -13.34 0.97
CA LYS A 57 4.64 -12.41 -0.02
C LYS A 57 4.27 -12.77 -1.45
N ASN A 58 4.33 -14.04 -1.81
CA ASN A 58 4.08 -14.47 -3.20
C ASN A 58 2.63 -14.24 -3.61
N ILE A 59 1.67 -14.52 -2.72
CA ILE A 59 0.25 -14.31 -3.00
C ILE A 59 -0.08 -12.81 -3.03
N LEU A 60 0.55 -12.01 -2.17
CA LEU A 60 0.39 -10.56 -2.19
C LEU A 60 0.95 -9.92 -3.47
N LYS A 61 2.15 -10.32 -3.90
CA LYS A 61 2.74 -9.86 -5.16
C LYS A 61 1.87 -10.22 -6.35
N LYS A 62 1.41 -11.47 -6.41
CA LYS A 62 0.50 -11.96 -7.46
C LYS A 62 -0.76 -11.09 -7.54
N ASN A 63 -1.42 -10.87 -6.40
CA ASN A 63 -2.66 -10.09 -6.37
C ASN A 63 -2.45 -8.60 -6.67
N ALA A 64 -1.33 -8.02 -6.26
CA ALA A 64 -0.98 -6.63 -6.57
C ALA A 64 -0.69 -6.39 -8.06
N ALA A 65 -0.06 -7.36 -8.73
CA ALA A 65 0.29 -7.27 -10.15
C ALA A 65 -0.86 -7.65 -11.10
N ALA A 66 -1.87 -8.38 -10.63
CA ALA A 66 -3.02 -8.82 -11.41
C ALA A 66 -3.91 -7.63 -11.80
N THR A 67 -3.94 -7.25 -13.08
CA THR A 67 -4.68 -6.08 -13.59
C THR A 67 -6.20 -6.27 -13.60
N ASP A 68 -6.65 -7.52 -13.53
CA ASP A 68 -8.05 -7.93 -13.38
C ASP A 68 -8.56 -7.80 -11.93
N ASN A 69 -7.68 -7.64 -10.95
CA ASN A 69 -8.07 -7.39 -9.58
C ASN A 69 -8.51 -5.93 -9.35
N PRO A 70 -9.50 -5.69 -8.45
CA PRO A 70 -9.89 -4.34 -8.07
C PRO A 70 -8.71 -3.52 -7.54
N LEU A 71 -8.65 -2.23 -7.91
CA LEU A 71 -7.57 -1.33 -7.50
C LEU A 71 -7.38 -1.28 -5.98
N LEU A 72 -8.47 -1.28 -5.21
CA LEU A 72 -8.43 -1.30 -3.75
C LEU A 72 -7.72 -2.54 -3.20
N LEU A 73 -7.98 -3.72 -3.79
CA LEU A 73 -7.30 -4.96 -3.43
C LEU A 73 -5.81 -4.89 -3.79
N ARG A 74 -5.48 -4.42 -4.99
CA ARG A 74 -4.08 -4.29 -5.43
C ARG A 74 -3.29 -3.37 -4.50
N ARG A 75 -3.84 -2.19 -4.16
CA ARG A 75 -3.25 -1.25 -3.19
C ARG A 75 -3.13 -1.85 -1.80
N PHE A 76 -4.14 -2.59 -1.35
CA PHE A 76 -4.11 -3.29 -0.07
C PHE A 76 -2.95 -4.30 -0.01
N CYS A 77 -2.79 -5.14 -1.05
CA CYS A 77 -1.68 -6.10 -1.11
C CYS A 77 -0.30 -5.41 -1.08
N LEU A 78 -0.14 -4.26 -1.75
CA LEU A 78 1.11 -3.49 -1.68
C LEU A 78 1.37 -2.94 -0.27
N LYS A 79 0.35 -2.46 0.42
CA LYS A 79 0.48 -2.00 1.81
C LYS A 79 0.89 -3.14 2.74
N LEU A 80 0.35 -4.35 2.56
CA LEU A 80 0.75 -5.54 3.33
C LEU A 80 2.16 -6.04 3.03
N LEU A 81 2.78 -5.62 1.92
CA LEU A 81 4.18 -5.93 1.62
C LEU A 81 5.18 -4.98 2.31
N ARG A 82 4.72 -3.82 2.83
CA ARG A 82 5.59 -2.82 3.47
C ARG A 82 6.47 -3.37 4.60
N PRO A 83 5.99 -4.26 5.50
CA PRO A 83 6.85 -4.86 6.54
C PRO A 83 8.05 -5.64 5.99
N PHE A 84 7.97 -6.11 4.74
CA PHE A 84 9.02 -6.83 4.04
C PHE A 84 9.81 -5.95 3.07
N GLY A 85 9.63 -4.62 3.14
CA GLY A 85 10.25 -3.67 2.23
C GLY A 85 11.75 -3.90 2.06
N ASN A 86 12.49 -4.04 3.16
CA ASN A 86 13.95 -4.24 3.15
C ASN A 86 14.43 -5.54 2.46
N GLU A 87 13.53 -6.45 2.10
CA GLU A 87 13.89 -7.68 1.40
C GLU A 87 14.02 -7.43 -0.11
N ARG A 88 15.13 -7.90 -0.70
CA ARG A 88 15.47 -7.65 -2.12
C ARG A 88 14.36 -8.05 -3.09
N ASP A 89 13.69 -9.17 -2.85
CA ASP A 89 12.63 -9.66 -3.72
C ASP A 89 11.39 -8.75 -3.72
N VAL A 90 11.12 -8.02 -2.62
CA VAL A 90 10.03 -7.04 -2.55
C VAL A 90 10.44 -5.74 -3.23
N ARG A 91 11.69 -5.32 -3.06
CA ARG A 91 12.26 -4.17 -3.77
C ARG A 91 12.23 -4.36 -5.29
N ASP A 92 12.71 -5.50 -5.77
CA ASP A 92 12.77 -5.81 -7.20
C ASP A 92 11.36 -5.84 -7.80
N PHE A 93 10.38 -6.39 -7.07
CA PHE A 93 8.97 -6.36 -7.44
C PHE A 93 8.37 -4.95 -7.49
N SER A 94 8.62 -4.12 -6.47
CA SER A 94 8.17 -2.72 -6.45
C SER A 94 8.72 -1.93 -7.63
N TYR A 95 9.98 -2.17 -8.01
CA TYR A 95 10.60 -1.52 -9.16
C TYR A 95 10.02 -2.03 -10.49
N GLU A 96 9.71 -3.31 -10.61
CA GLU A 96 9.00 -3.86 -11.76
C GLU A 96 7.64 -3.17 -11.94
N LEU A 97 6.84 -3.06 -10.88
CA LEU A 97 5.55 -2.37 -10.91
C LEU A 97 5.67 -0.89 -11.25
N TRP A 98 6.69 -0.20 -10.73
CA TRP A 98 6.96 1.19 -11.08
C TRP A 98 7.11 1.41 -12.59
N LYS A 99 7.86 0.51 -13.25
CA LYS A 99 8.11 0.57 -14.69
C LYS A 99 6.91 0.16 -15.53
N THR A 100 6.18 -0.86 -15.09
CA THR A 100 5.17 -1.56 -15.92
C THR A 100 3.74 -1.10 -15.71
N SER A 101 3.41 -0.61 -14.51
CA SER A 101 2.05 -0.17 -14.18
C SER A 101 1.69 1.09 -14.97
N THR A 102 0.46 1.18 -15.45
CA THR A 102 -0.14 2.41 -15.98
C THR A 102 -0.93 3.17 -14.92
N ASP A 103 -1.28 2.51 -13.81
CA ASP A 103 -2.07 3.09 -12.73
C ASP A 103 -1.18 3.97 -11.84
N TYR A 104 -1.50 5.26 -11.75
CA TYR A 104 -0.72 6.22 -10.96
C TYR A 104 -0.85 5.93 -9.46
N GLU A 105 -1.98 5.38 -9.02
CA GLU A 105 -2.22 4.93 -7.65
C GLU A 105 -1.26 3.81 -7.27
N ILE A 106 -1.07 2.82 -8.15
CA ILE A 106 -0.12 1.73 -7.94
C ILE A 106 1.31 2.24 -7.97
N LYS A 107 1.64 3.10 -8.94
CA LYS A 107 2.96 3.74 -9.00
C LYS A 107 3.26 4.52 -7.72
N LEU A 108 2.28 5.28 -7.21
CA LEU A 108 2.45 6.03 -5.99
C LEU A 108 2.67 5.10 -4.80
N GLU A 109 1.89 4.01 -4.65
CA GLU A 109 2.09 3.07 -3.54
C GLU A 109 3.50 2.46 -3.52
N VAL A 110 4.06 2.08 -4.68
CA VAL A 110 5.42 1.49 -4.75
C VAL A 110 6.54 2.53 -4.69
N LEU A 111 6.28 3.76 -5.14
CA LEU A 111 7.24 4.87 -5.07
C LEU A 111 7.71 5.09 -3.63
N TRP A 112 6.81 5.05 -2.65
CA TRP A 112 7.15 5.21 -1.24
C TRP A 112 8.11 4.15 -0.75
N SER A 113 7.85 2.88 -1.09
CA SER A 113 8.73 1.78 -0.73
C SER A 113 10.10 1.95 -1.39
N LEU A 114 10.14 2.30 -2.67
CA LEU A 114 11.39 2.49 -3.41
C LEU A 114 12.26 3.61 -2.82
N LEU A 115 11.65 4.71 -2.38
CA LEU A 115 12.38 5.84 -1.82
C LEU A 115 12.81 5.67 -0.36
N SER A 116 12.32 4.62 0.31
CA SER A 116 12.77 4.25 1.66
C SER A 116 14.11 3.51 1.69
N TYR A 117 14.57 2.98 0.55
CA TYR A 117 15.85 2.26 0.46
C TYR A 117 17.03 3.23 0.45
N GLN A 118 17.92 3.08 1.44
CA GLN A 118 19.15 3.88 1.54
C GLN A 118 20.16 3.54 0.43
N ASP A 119 20.14 2.31 -0.07
CA ASP A 119 21.03 1.79 -1.11
C ASP A 119 20.36 1.77 -2.50
N LEU A 120 19.34 2.60 -2.72
CA LEU A 120 18.66 2.67 -4.00
C LEU A 120 19.66 3.06 -5.10
N ALA A 121 19.77 2.21 -6.13
CA ALA A 121 20.66 2.47 -7.25
C ALA A 121 20.32 3.82 -7.91
N GLU A 122 21.36 4.58 -8.28
CA GLU A 122 21.24 5.92 -8.88
C GLU A 122 20.36 5.90 -10.14
N GLU A 123 20.42 4.83 -10.92
CA GLU A 123 19.57 4.60 -12.10
C GLU A 123 18.08 4.61 -11.75
N ILE A 124 17.68 3.92 -10.67
CA ILE A 124 16.28 3.86 -10.22
C ILE A 124 15.84 5.24 -9.73
N TYR A 125 16.71 5.95 -9.02
CA TYR A 125 16.44 7.30 -8.58
C TYR A 125 16.25 8.28 -9.74
N ALA A 126 17.10 8.18 -10.78
CA ALA A 126 17.00 8.99 -11.99
C ALA A 126 15.71 8.70 -12.77
N ASP A 127 15.32 7.43 -12.88
CA ASP A 127 14.05 7.03 -13.51
C ASP A 127 12.84 7.59 -12.75
N ILE A 128 12.84 7.46 -11.41
CA ILE A 128 11.82 8.06 -10.55
C ILE A 128 11.74 9.57 -10.77
N SER A 129 12.87 10.27 -10.70
CA SER A 129 12.94 11.73 -10.83
C SER A 129 12.43 12.21 -12.20
N ARG A 130 12.62 11.41 -13.25
CA ARG A 130 12.16 11.71 -14.60
C ARG A 130 10.63 11.59 -14.74
N HIS A 131 10.01 10.65 -14.04
CA HIS A 131 8.59 10.32 -14.20
C HIS A 131 7.70 10.92 -13.10
N PHE A 132 8.27 11.19 -11.93
CA PHE A 132 7.65 11.91 -10.83
C PHE A 132 8.02 13.40 -10.93
N ASP A 133 7.58 14.03 -12.02
CA ASP A 133 7.93 15.40 -12.37
C ASP A 133 6.72 16.35 -12.36
N ALA A 134 7.00 17.66 -12.38
CA ALA A 134 5.98 18.70 -12.39
C ALA A 134 5.08 18.67 -13.64
N ALA A 135 5.54 18.05 -14.74
CA ALA A 135 4.78 17.97 -15.99
C ALA A 135 3.55 17.04 -15.89
N ASN A 136 3.53 16.11 -14.92
CA ASN A 136 2.40 15.20 -14.65
C ASN A 136 1.73 15.49 -13.30
N TRP A 137 1.87 16.72 -12.80
CA TRP A 137 1.45 17.08 -11.45
C TRP A 137 -0.05 16.97 -11.21
N ASP A 138 -0.85 17.23 -12.24
CA ASP A 138 -2.31 17.06 -12.23
C ASP A 138 -2.75 15.63 -11.86
N LYS A 139 -1.92 14.63 -12.19
CA LYS A 139 -2.17 13.22 -11.87
C LYS A 139 -1.67 12.84 -10.48
N TRP A 140 -0.55 13.41 -10.06
CA TRP A 140 0.06 13.09 -8.76
C TRP A 140 -0.62 13.82 -7.59
N LEU A 141 -1.03 15.07 -7.80
CA LEU A 141 -1.53 15.93 -6.73
C LEU A 141 -2.76 15.36 -6.00
N PRO A 142 -3.81 14.85 -6.68
CA PRO A 142 -4.97 14.27 -5.99
C PRO A 142 -4.58 13.09 -5.09
N LEU A 143 -3.65 12.26 -5.55
CA LEU A 143 -3.19 11.09 -4.82
C LEU A 143 -2.30 11.47 -3.62
N ILE A 144 -1.49 12.51 -3.78
CA ILE A 144 -0.70 13.10 -2.69
C ILE A 144 -1.63 13.69 -1.62
N VAL A 145 -2.70 14.38 -2.03
CA VAL A 145 -3.72 14.92 -1.12
C VAL A 145 -4.44 13.80 -0.36
N GLU A 146 -4.88 12.74 -1.06
CA GLU A 146 -5.48 11.55 -0.43
C GLU A 146 -4.58 11.00 0.69
N LYS A 147 -3.27 10.88 0.44
CA LYS A 147 -2.30 10.43 1.44
C LYS A 147 -2.08 11.41 2.59
N LEU A 148 -2.14 12.71 2.32
CA LEU A 148 -2.06 13.74 3.36
C LEU A 148 -3.30 13.77 4.27
N GLU A 149 -4.42 13.26 3.80
CA GLU A 149 -5.64 13.07 4.59
C GLU A 149 -5.59 11.77 5.42
N GLY A 150 -4.78 10.79 4.98
CA GLY A 150 -4.57 9.48 5.61
C GLY A 150 -3.93 9.50 7.01
N ASP A 151 -3.29 8.40 7.39
CA ASP A 151 -2.71 8.27 8.74
C ASP A 151 -1.43 9.11 8.95
N LYS A 152 -0.98 9.22 10.20
CA LYS A 152 0.18 10.05 10.58
C LYS A 152 1.47 9.61 9.87
N GLU A 153 1.62 8.31 9.60
CA GLU A 153 2.80 7.77 8.95
C GLU A 153 2.80 8.13 7.46
N GLU A 154 1.65 7.97 6.78
CA GLU A 154 1.48 8.38 5.38
C GLU A 154 1.75 9.89 5.22
N LYS A 155 1.25 10.74 6.13
CA LYS A 155 1.52 12.19 6.11
C LYS A 155 2.99 12.54 6.21
N ASN A 156 3.74 11.86 7.08
CA ASN A 156 5.16 12.15 7.28
C ASN A 156 5.97 11.77 6.04
N HIS A 157 5.72 10.59 5.48
CA HIS A 157 6.39 10.15 4.26
C HIS A 157 6.13 11.10 3.08
N VAL A 158 4.89 11.55 2.90
CA VAL A 158 4.54 12.51 1.85
C VAL A 158 5.30 13.82 2.00
N LYS A 159 5.35 14.39 3.21
CA LYS A 159 6.07 15.66 3.46
C LYS A 159 7.56 15.57 3.11
N GLU A 160 8.22 14.46 3.43
CA GLU A 160 9.63 14.29 3.09
C GLU A 160 9.86 14.18 1.58
N LEU A 161 8.96 13.55 0.82
CA LEU A 161 9.05 13.55 -0.64
C LEU A 161 8.80 14.92 -1.25
N MET A 162 7.79 15.65 -0.76
CA MET A 162 7.49 16.99 -1.23
C MET A 162 8.71 17.92 -1.08
N LYS A 163 9.39 17.86 0.06
CA LYS A 163 10.65 18.58 0.27
C LYS A 163 11.73 18.16 -0.73
N ARG A 164 11.94 16.85 -0.90
CA ARG A 164 13.03 16.30 -1.72
C ARG A 164 12.90 16.61 -3.20
N TYR A 165 11.69 16.57 -3.75
CA TYR A 165 11.46 16.70 -5.20
C TYR A 165 10.94 18.07 -5.62
N PHE A 166 10.33 18.83 -4.71
CA PHE A 166 9.67 20.09 -5.05
C PHE A 166 10.16 21.30 -4.24
N ASN A 167 11.10 21.12 -3.30
CA ASN A 167 11.54 22.18 -2.38
C ASN A 167 10.36 22.89 -1.66
N LEU A 168 9.31 22.12 -1.33
CA LEU A 168 8.09 22.58 -0.65
C LEU A 168 8.10 22.22 0.85
#